data_AF-A0A6J4L4R8-F1
#
_entry.id   AF-A0A6J4L4R8-F1
#
_cell.length_a   1.000
_cell.length_b   1.000
_cell.length_c   1.000
_cell.angle_alpha   90.00
_cell.angle_beta   90.00
_cell.angle_gamma   90.00
#
_symmetry.space_group_name_H-M   'P 1'
#
loop_
_entity.id
_entity.type
_entity.pdbx_description
1 polymer ?
#
loop_
_entity_poly.entity_id
_entity_poly.type
_entity_poly.pdbx_seq_one_letter_code
_entity_poly.pdbx_strand_id
1 'polypeptide(L)'
;MTTTSEPRPSTAQRLLLGDWGPVVRDPLDLLRGVLLVGAVVVLVRQGLGPGSLTLALAAGAGLAVRPLLLPRAYDLLLLLALALQGFGEASGAYDSLVWFDRVVHFVVPLLGSGVLYVALARLDVLPDPRSDTGPRHHLGIALVTFALGAAFGAVWELYEWFSDGVFGSALQESNDDTVGDLAMDCLGALGAAGLLVLWTVRGWGSVRRVPGSMREAHD
;
A
#
# COMPACT_ATOMS: atom_id res chain seq x y z
N MET A 1 -31.03 16.90 29.68
CA MET A 1 -29.71 16.60 29.09
C MET A 1 -29.63 15.09 28.92
N THR A 2 -30.09 14.58 27.77
CA THR A 2 -30.12 13.14 27.47
C THR A 2 -28.79 12.73 26.87
N THR A 3 -27.98 12.01 27.64
CA THR A 3 -26.80 11.33 27.14
C THR A 3 -27.26 10.13 26.32
N THR A 4 -27.36 10.29 25.01
CA THR A 4 -27.52 9.15 24.10
C THR A 4 -26.21 8.36 24.14
N SER A 5 -26.15 7.29 24.94
CA SER A 5 -25.05 6.33 24.88
C SER A 5 -25.03 5.72 23.48
N GLU A 6 -23.94 5.90 22.73
CA GLU A 6 -23.81 5.23 21.44
C GLU A 6 -23.95 3.71 21.60
N PRO A 7 -24.68 3.04 20.69
CA PRO A 7 -24.87 1.61 20.75
C PRO A 7 -23.51 0.90 20.65
N ARG A 8 -23.27 -0.07 21.55
CA ARG A 8 -22.07 -0.91 21.49
C ARG A 8 -21.98 -1.59 20.12
N PRO A 9 -20.80 -1.61 19.47
CA PRO A 9 -20.65 -2.27 18.18
C PRO A 9 -21.00 -3.76 18.29
N SER A 10 -21.71 -4.27 17.29
CA SER A 10 -22.10 -5.68 17.22
C SER A 10 -20.87 -6.59 17.14
N THR A 11 -21.04 -7.87 17.50
CA THR A 11 -19.97 -8.87 17.36
C THR A 11 -19.41 -8.91 15.93
N ALA A 12 -20.29 -8.81 14.92
CA ALA A 12 -19.87 -8.76 13.52
C ALA A 12 -19.05 -7.50 13.19
N GLN A 13 -19.43 -6.34 13.74
CA GLN A 13 -18.66 -5.10 13.57
C GLN A 13 -17.28 -5.19 14.22
N ARG A 14 -17.15 -5.75 15.42
CA ARG A 14 -15.85 -5.97 16.08
C ARG A 14 -14.97 -6.95 15.29
N LEU A 15 -15.56 -8.02 14.76
CA LEU A 15 -14.81 -8.96 13.91
C LEU A 15 -14.30 -8.30 12.63
N LEU A 16 -15.07 -7.43 11.98
CA LEU A 16 -14.66 -6.83 10.71
C LEU A 16 -13.76 -5.60 10.86
N LEU A 17 -13.97 -4.80 11.92
CA LEU A 17 -13.38 -3.49 12.07
C LEU A 17 -12.27 -3.43 13.13
N GLY A 18 -12.16 -4.44 13.99
CA GLY A 18 -11.06 -4.57 14.95
C GLY A 18 -11.45 -4.38 16.42
N ASP A 19 -10.51 -3.81 17.18
CA ASP A 19 -10.47 -3.72 18.65
C ASP A 19 -10.25 -5.08 19.33
N TRP A 20 -9.41 -5.94 18.71
CA TRP A 20 -9.13 -7.27 19.25
C TRP A 20 -8.10 -7.27 20.38
N GLY A 21 -7.17 -6.31 20.36
CA GLY A 21 -6.15 -6.17 21.40
C GLY A 21 -5.02 -5.21 21.04
N PRO A 22 -4.02 -5.05 21.93
CA PRO A 22 -2.91 -4.11 21.73
C PRO A 22 -1.90 -4.60 20.67
N VAL A 23 -1.74 -5.91 20.53
CA VAL A 23 -0.78 -6.54 19.61
C VAL A 23 -1.39 -6.70 18.22
N VAL A 24 -2.53 -7.39 18.12
CA VAL A 24 -3.31 -7.55 16.89
C VAL A 24 -4.57 -6.70 17.03
N ARG A 25 -4.65 -5.61 16.26
CA ARG A 25 -5.69 -4.60 16.39
C ARG A 25 -6.95 -4.98 15.60
N ASP A 26 -6.76 -5.56 14.42
CA ASP A 26 -7.83 -5.82 13.45
C ASP A 26 -7.39 -6.86 12.39
N PRO A 27 -8.26 -7.24 11.43
CA PRO A 27 -7.91 -8.18 10.37
C PRO A 27 -6.71 -7.79 9.48
N LEU A 28 -6.37 -6.50 9.36
CA LEU A 28 -5.24 -6.05 8.55
C LEU A 28 -3.90 -6.37 9.23
N ASP A 29 -3.88 -6.43 10.56
CA ASP A 29 -2.72 -6.94 11.29
C ASP A 29 -2.50 -8.45 11.04
N LEU A 30 -3.55 -9.23 10.71
CA LEU A 30 -3.37 -10.62 10.27
C LEU A 30 -2.69 -10.70 8.91
N LEU A 31 -3.06 -9.84 7.96
CA LEU A 31 -2.41 -9.78 6.65
C LEU A 31 -0.93 -9.40 6.76
N ARG A 32 -0.59 -8.47 7.66
CA ARG A 32 0.82 -8.17 8.01
C ARG A 32 1.53 -9.40 8.57
N GLY A 33 0.85 -10.14 9.46
CA GLY A 33 1.34 -11.41 9.99
C GLY A 33 1.60 -12.44 8.89
N VAL A 34 0.73 -12.52 7.87
CA VAL A 34 0.91 -13.42 6.71
C VAL A 34 2.18 -13.08 5.94
N LEU A 35 2.49 -11.79 5.70
CA LEU A 35 3.74 -11.38 5.05
C LEU A 35 4.96 -11.82 5.88
N LEU A 36 4.94 -11.57 7.19
CA LEU A 36 6.04 -11.93 8.09
C LEU A 36 6.25 -13.44 8.18
N VAL A 37 5.17 -14.20 8.37
CA VAL A 37 5.21 -15.66 8.42
C VAL A 37 5.65 -16.21 7.06
N GLY A 38 5.16 -15.63 5.96
CA GLY A 38 5.61 -15.96 4.60
C GLY A 38 7.12 -15.82 4.45
N ALA A 39 7.68 -14.68 4.87
CA ALA A 39 9.12 -14.43 4.84
C ALA A 39 9.91 -15.50 5.61
N VAL A 40 9.48 -15.83 6.84
CA VAL A 40 10.13 -16.85 7.68
C VAL A 40 10.01 -18.25 7.06
N VAL A 41 8.82 -18.62 6.56
CA VAL A 41 8.60 -19.93 5.94
C VAL A 41 9.45 -20.09 4.69
N VAL A 42 9.51 -19.07 3.83
CA VAL A 42 10.33 -19.09 2.61
C VAL A 42 11.81 -19.15 2.98
N LEU A 43 12.27 -18.35 3.95
CA LEU A 43 13.64 -18.40 4.45
C LEU A 43 14.02 -19.79 4.97
N VAL A 44 13.17 -20.43 5.77
CA VAL A 44 13.44 -21.76 6.34
C VAL A 44 13.44 -22.85 5.26
N ARG A 45 12.55 -22.75 4.26
CA ARG A 45 12.38 -23.79 3.23
C ARG A 45 13.33 -23.65 2.04
N GLN A 46 13.64 -22.42 1.65
CA GLN A 46 14.39 -22.11 0.44
C GLN A 46 15.75 -21.46 0.74
N GLY A 47 15.99 -21.03 1.98
CA GLY A 47 17.20 -20.30 2.38
C GLY A 47 17.08 -18.80 2.15
N LEU A 48 18.18 -18.08 2.42
CA LEU A 48 18.27 -16.65 2.17
C LEU A 48 18.41 -16.41 0.66
N GLY A 49 17.46 -15.67 0.09
CA GLY A 49 17.41 -15.35 -1.33
C GLY A 49 16.29 -14.36 -1.67
N PRO A 50 16.09 -14.03 -2.95
CA PRO A 50 15.14 -13.03 -3.43
C PRO A 50 13.74 -13.15 -2.82
N GLY A 51 13.11 -14.32 -2.89
CA GLY A 51 11.79 -14.56 -2.28
C GLY A 51 11.70 -14.25 -0.78
N SER A 52 12.68 -14.71 0.00
CA SER A 52 12.71 -14.44 1.45
C SER A 52 12.97 -12.96 1.76
N LEU A 53 13.81 -12.29 0.96
CA LEU A 53 14.19 -10.90 1.13
C LEU A 53 13.03 -9.97 0.75
N THR A 54 12.40 -10.20 -0.41
CA THR A 54 11.26 -9.40 -0.87
C THR A 54 10.07 -9.52 0.08
N LEU A 55 9.78 -10.72 0.60
CA LEU A 55 8.74 -10.88 1.64
C LEU A 55 9.12 -10.21 2.96
N ALA A 56 10.39 -10.26 3.37
CA ALA A 56 10.84 -9.56 4.58
C ALA A 56 10.72 -8.04 4.44
N LEU A 57 11.10 -7.48 3.28
CA LEU A 57 10.92 -6.07 2.94
C LEU A 57 9.43 -5.70 2.89
N ALA A 58 8.59 -6.54 2.29
CA ALA A 58 7.15 -6.35 2.27
C ALA A 58 6.53 -6.34 3.68
N ALA A 59 6.93 -7.28 4.53
CA ALA A 59 6.51 -7.31 5.93
C ALA A 59 6.99 -6.05 6.68
N GLY A 60 8.26 -5.66 6.48
CA GLY A 60 8.84 -4.45 7.06
C GLY A 60 8.08 -3.19 6.67
N ALA A 61 7.79 -3.00 5.38
CA ALA A 61 7.02 -1.88 4.86
C ALA A 61 5.59 -1.85 5.43
N GLY A 62 4.91 -3.00 5.46
CA GLY A 62 3.57 -3.12 6.05
C GLY A 62 3.54 -2.75 7.54
N LEU A 63 4.58 -3.12 8.29
CA LEU A 63 4.76 -2.75 9.70
C LEU A 63 5.13 -1.28 9.88
N ALA A 64 5.98 -0.73 9.00
CA ALA A 64 6.45 0.66 9.06
C ALA A 64 5.32 1.66 8.83
N VAL A 65 4.32 1.31 8.01
CA VAL A 65 3.15 2.17 7.74
C VAL A 65 2.10 2.08 8.84
N ARG A 66 2.12 1.03 9.66
CA ARG A 66 1.13 0.78 10.73
C ARG A 66 0.91 1.96 11.70
N PRO A 67 1.93 2.74 12.11
CA PRO A 67 1.75 3.92 12.96
C PRO A 67 1.02 5.09 12.28
N LEU A 68 0.96 5.15 10.95
CA LEU A 68 0.29 6.23 10.22
C LEU A 68 -1.24 6.15 10.32
N LEU A 69 -1.78 5.00 10.75
CA LEU A 69 -3.21 4.76 10.93
C LEU A 69 -4.03 5.11 9.67
N LEU A 70 -3.55 4.66 8.50
CA LEU A 70 -4.18 4.89 7.21
C LEU A 70 -5.68 4.50 7.22
N PRO A 71 -6.51 5.08 6.32
CA PRO A 71 -7.86 4.58 6.11
C PRO A 71 -7.82 3.10 5.74
N ARG A 72 -8.72 2.29 6.32
CA ARG A 72 -8.72 0.83 6.17
C ARG A 72 -8.64 0.35 4.72
N ALA A 73 -9.28 1.07 3.80
CA ALA A 73 -9.22 0.77 2.37
C ALA A 73 -7.79 0.90 1.83
N TYR A 74 -7.13 2.05 2.04
CA TYR A 74 -5.75 2.27 1.60
C TYR A 74 -4.74 1.35 2.31
N ASP A 75 -4.96 1.05 3.59
CA ASP A 75 -4.13 0.07 4.28
C ASP A 75 -4.27 -1.34 3.67
N LEU A 76 -5.49 -1.75 3.32
CA LEU A 76 -5.71 -3.01 2.60
C LEU A 76 -5.05 -2.99 1.20
N LEU A 77 -5.21 -1.92 0.43
CA LEU A 77 -4.60 -1.81 -0.91
C LEU A 77 -3.08 -1.96 -0.84
N LEU A 78 -2.44 -1.30 0.15
CA LEU A 78 -1.01 -1.47 0.39
C LEU A 78 -0.65 -2.93 0.66
N LEU A 79 -1.35 -3.59 1.59
CA LEU A 79 -1.04 -4.98 1.95
C LEU A 79 -1.25 -5.95 0.78
N LEU A 80 -2.22 -5.69 -0.09
CA LEU A 80 -2.43 -6.47 -1.32
C LEU A 80 -1.30 -6.26 -2.33
N ALA A 81 -0.82 -5.02 -2.51
CA ALA A 81 0.33 -4.73 -3.39
C ALA A 81 1.60 -5.43 -2.88
N LEU A 82 1.88 -5.31 -1.58
CA LEU A 82 3.01 -5.95 -0.92
C LEU A 82 2.93 -7.48 -0.98
N ALA A 83 1.73 -8.05 -0.85
CA ALA A 83 1.51 -9.48 -1.01
C ALA A 83 1.74 -9.95 -2.44
N LEU A 84 1.23 -9.22 -3.44
CA LEU A 84 1.43 -9.55 -4.85
C LEU A 84 2.92 -9.60 -5.20
N GLN A 85 3.67 -8.55 -4.85
CA GLN A 85 5.12 -8.48 -5.06
C GLN A 85 5.85 -9.62 -4.31
N GLY A 86 5.64 -9.71 -3.00
CA GLY A 86 6.40 -10.61 -2.15
C GLY A 86 6.13 -12.09 -2.44
N PHE A 87 4.86 -12.48 -2.55
CA PHE A 87 4.53 -13.87 -2.88
C PHE A 87 4.75 -14.20 -4.35
N GLY A 88 4.65 -13.21 -5.25
CA GLY A 88 5.06 -13.35 -6.65
C GLY A 88 6.49 -13.83 -6.75
N GLU A 89 7.41 -13.08 -6.13
CA GLU A 89 8.83 -13.42 -6.08
C GLU A 89 9.07 -14.77 -5.39
N ALA A 90 8.51 -14.99 -4.19
CA ALA A 90 8.73 -16.21 -3.43
C ALA A 90 8.19 -17.50 -4.09
N SER A 91 7.28 -17.36 -5.05
CA SER A 91 6.72 -18.47 -5.83
C SER A 91 7.45 -18.73 -7.15
N GLY A 92 8.36 -17.83 -7.56
CA GLY A 92 8.98 -17.85 -8.90
C GLY A 92 7.99 -17.43 -9.99
N ALA A 93 6.99 -16.60 -9.67
CA ALA A 93 6.01 -16.15 -10.65
C ALA A 93 6.64 -15.27 -11.74
N TYR A 94 7.60 -14.41 -11.37
CA TYR A 94 8.37 -13.60 -12.33
C TYR A 94 9.07 -14.48 -13.36
N ASP A 95 9.69 -15.58 -12.92
CA ASP A 95 10.39 -16.51 -13.83
C ASP A 95 9.45 -17.37 -14.68
N SER A 96 8.29 -17.75 -14.14
CA SER A 96 7.41 -18.75 -14.76
C SER A 96 6.28 -18.16 -15.61
N LEU A 97 5.96 -16.88 -15.43
CA LEU A 97 4.86 -16.19 -16.08
C LEU A 97 5.36 -14.91 -16.72
N VAL A 98 5.65 -14.95 -18.03
CA VAL A 98 6.22 -13.83 -18.82
C VAL A 98 5.42 -12.51 -18.80
N TRP A 99 4.17 -12.53 -18.33
CA TRP A 99 3.32 -11.34 -18.23
C TRP A 99 3.22 -10.80 -16.81
N PHE A 100 3.72 -11.55 -15.82
CA PHE A 100 3.51 -11.27 -14.41
C PHE A 100 4.16 -9.96 -14.01
N ASP A 101 5.38 -9.72 -14.48
CA ASP A 101 6.14 -8.51 -14.20
C ASP A 101 5.36 -7.24 -14.59
N ARG A 102 4.95 -7.13 -15.86
CA ARG A 102 4.06 -6.04 -16.33
C ARG A 102 2.76 -5.88 -15.56
N VAL A 103 2.19 -6.98 -15.05
CA VAL A 103 1.00 -6.91 -14.19
C VAL A 103 1.35 -6.30 -12.83
N VAL A 104 2.51 -6.64 -12.27
CA VAL A 104 3.00 -6.05 -11.03
C VAL A 104 3.28 -4.56 -11.21
N HIS A 105 3.95 -4.15 -12.28
CA HIS A 105 4.18 -2.74 -12.64
C HIS A 105 2.88 -1.95 -12.83
N PHE A 106 1.79 -2.59 -13.23
CA PHE A 106 0.49 -1.92 -13.22
C PHE A 106 -0.16 -1.88 -11.82
N VAL A 107 -0.23 -3.03 -11.16
CA VAL A 107 -1.04 -3.22 -9.95
C VAL A 107 -0.41 -2.55 -8.74
N VAL A 108 0.91 -2.61 -8.57
CA VAL A 108 1.58 -2.01 -7.41
C VAL A 108 1.37 -0.49 -7.38
N PRO A 109 1.57 0.28 -8.46
CA PRO A 109 1.26 1.71 -8.48
C PRO A 109 -0.23 2.01 -8.38
N LEU A 110 -1.10 1.19 -8.99
CA LEU A 110 -2.55 1.33 -8.87
C LEU A 110 -3.02 1.27 -7.40
N LEU A 111 -2.47 0.34 -6.64
CA LEU A 111 -2.84 0.12 -5.25
C LEU A 111 -2.03 1.01 -4.28
N GLY A 112 -0.79 1.35 -4.63
CA GLY A 112 0.18 1.99 -3.75
C GLY A 112 0.28 3.52 -3.88
N SER A 113 0.05 4.12 -5.06
CA SER A 113 0.33 5.56 -5.24
C SER A 113 -0.58 6.44 -4.38
N GLY A 114 -1.86 6.07 -4.26
CA GLY A 114 -2.80 6.75 -3.36
C GLY A 114 -2.42 6.57 -1.89
N VAL A 115 -1.82 5.43 -1.53
CA VAL A 115 -1.28 5.18 -0.18
C VAL A 115 -0.14 6.13 0.12
N LEU A 116 0.78 6.35 -0.83
CA LEU A 116 1.88 7.31 -0.67
C LEU A 116 1.34 8.73 -0.42
N TYR A 117 0.36 9.17 -1.22
CA TYR A 117 -0.28 10.47 -0.99
C TYR A 117 -0.89 10.57 0.42
N VAL A 118 -1.70 9.57 0.80
CA VAL A 118 -2.37 9.56 2.10
C VAL A 118 -1.35 9.51 3.24
N ALA A 119 -0.29 8.71 3.12
CA ALA A 119 0.79 8.64 4.10
C ALA A 119 1.47 10.00 4.28
N LEU A 120 1.78 10.71 3.18
CA LEU A 120 2.35 12.05 3.23
C LEU A 120 1.38 13.07 3.83
N ALA A 121 0.07 12.93 3.58
CA ALA A 121 -0.94 13.75 4.24
C ALA A 121 -1.05 13.46 5.74
N ARG A 122 -0.85 12.20 6.17
CA ARG A 122 -0.77 11.81 7.60
C ARG A 122 0.48 12.34 8.30
N LEU A 123 1.50 12.70 7.54
CA LEU A 123 2.75 13.33 8.00
C LEU A 123 2.73 14.85 7.82
N ASP A 124 1.58 15.45 7.49
CA ASP A 124 1.40 16.89 7.25
C ASP A 124 2.29 17.47 6.13
N VAL A 125 2.80 16.62 5.22
CA VAL A 125 3.59 17.03 4.05
C VAL A 125 2.68 17.46 2.90
N LEU A 126 1.55 16.78 2.74
CA LEU A 126 0.53 17.07 1.73
C LEU A 126 -0.80 17.44 2.43
N PRO A 127 -1.69 18.20 1.77
CA PRO A 127 -2.97 18.53 2.37
C PRO A 127 -3.82 17.25 2.57
N ASP A 128 -4.61 17.21 3.64
CA ASP A 128 -5.59 16.15 3.81
C ASP A 128 -6.55 16.13 2.62
N PRO A 129 -6.88 14.96 2.03
CA PRO A 129 -7.78 14.89 0.89
C PRO A 129 -9.12 15.61 1.11
N ARG A 130 -9.65 15.66 2.35
CA ARG A 130 -10.93 16.33 2.65
C ARG A 130 -10.81 17.84 2.90
N SER A 131 -9.62 18.42 2.85
CA SER A 131 -9.36 19.80 3.28
C SER A 131 -10.02 20.84 2.36
N ASP A 132 -10.22 20.51 1.09
CA ASP A 132 -10.90 21.36 0.11
C ASP A 132 -11.69 20.46 -0.89
N THR A 133 -12.79 20.98 -1.42
CA THR A 133 -13.66 20.31 -2.40
C THR A 133 -13.65 21.02 -3.76
N GLY A 134 -12.74 21.96 -3.97
CA GLY A 134 -12.60 22.69 -5.23
C GLY A 134 -11.95 21.86 -6.34
N PRO A 135 -12.28 22.11 -7.63
CA PRO A 135 -11.73 21.37 -8.76
C PRO A 135 -10.20 21.49 -8.89
N ARG A 136 -9.62 22.62 -8.46
CA ARG A 136 -8.16 22.81 -8.44
C ARG A 136 -7.48 21.91 -7.41
N HIS A 137 -8.12 21.70 -6.26
CA HIS A 137 -7.62 20.79 -5.23
C HIS A 137 -7.61 19.35 -5.74
N HIS A 138 -8.71 18.91 -6.37
CA HIS A 138 -8.79 17.58 -6.97
C HIS A 138 -7.74 17.37 -8.07
N LEU A 139 -7.51 18.37 -8.92
CA LEU A 139 -6.45 18.32 -9.92
C LEU A 139 -5.06 18.20 -9.26
N GLY A 140 -4.80 18.95 -8.20
CA GLY A 140 -3.56 18.85 -7.43
C GLY A 140 -3.34 17.46 -6.84
N ILE A 141 -4.38 16.88 -6.22
CA ILE A 141 -4.36 15.49 -5.73
C ILE A 141 -4.02 14.52 -6.87
N ALA A 142 -4.70 14.64 -8.01
CA ALA A 142 -4.51 13.75 -9.14
C ALA A 142 -3.06 13.79 -9.67
N LEU A 143 -2.54 15.00 -9.91
CA LEU A 143 -1.19 15.20 -10.45
C LEU A 143 -0.10 14.70 -9.49
N VAL A 144 -0.23 15.01 -8.20
CA VAL A 144 0.75 14.57 -7.19
C VAL A 144 0.69 13.05 -7.01
N THR A 145 -0.50 12.46 -6.96
CA THR A 145 -0.65 10.99 -6.83
C THR A 145 -0.07 10.27 -8.04
N PHE A 146 -0.34 10.76 -9.25
CA PHE A 146 0.27 10.25 -10.47
C PHE A 146 1.80 10.35 -10.43
N ALA A 147 2.33 11.52 -10.07
CA ALA A 147 3.77 11.75 -10.01
C ALA A 147 4.46 10.85 -8.97
N LEU A 148 3.83 10.61 -7.80
CA LEU A 148 4.34 9.69 -6.78
C LEU A 148 4.44 8.25 -7.31
N GLY A 149 3.41 7.78 -8.02
CA GLY A 149 3.41 6.44 -8.62
C GLY A 149 4.44 6.28 -9.73
N ALA A 150 4.48 7.24 -10.67
CA ALA A 150 5.47 7.23 -11.74
C ALA A 150 6.91 7.33 -11.22
N ALA A 151 7.14 8.13 -10.18
CA ALA A 151 8.44 8.22 -9.52
C ALA A 151 8.81 6.91 -8.80
N PHE A 152 7.84 6.23 -8.19
CA PHE A 152 8.07 4.93 -7.57
C PHE A 152 8.50 3.88 -8.60
N GLY A 153 7.81 3.79 -9.73
CA GLY A 153 8.19 2.96 -10.87
C GLY A 153 9.60 3.27 -11.38
N ALA A 154 9.90 4.54 -11.61
CA ALA A 154 11.25 4.97 -12.00
C ALA A 154 12.34 4.61 -10.97
N VAL A 155 12.05 4.66 -9.67
CA VAL A 155 13.00 4.21 -8.64
C VAL A 155 13.20 2.70 -8.69
N TRP A 156 12.17 1.92 -9.05
CA TRP A 156 12.28 0.48 -9.23
C TRP A 156 13.20 0.14 -10.42
N GLU A 157 12.98 0.74 -11.60
CA GLU A 157 13.87 0.53 -12.76
C GLU A 157 15.33 0.90 -12.46
N LEU A 158 15.55 1.99 -11.72
CA LEU A 158 16.88 2.37 -11.28
C LEU A 158 17.49 1.33 -10.33
N TYR A 159 16.66 0.70 -9.50
CA TYR A 159 17.09 -0.38 -8.63
C TYR A 159 17.46 -1.63 -9.43
N GLU A 160 16.70 -2.00 -10.47
CA GLU A 160 17.02 -3.15 -11.32
C GLU A 160 18.36 -2.96 -12.04
N TRP A 161 18.52 -1.82 -12.70
CA TRP A 161 19.78 -1.44 -13.34
C TRP A 161 20.96 -1.47 -12.36
N PHE A 162 20.76 -0.89 -11.16
CA PHE A 162 21.78 -0.89 -10.11
C PHE A 162 22.10 -2.30 -9.61
N SER A 163 21.06 -3.13 -9.42
CA SER A 163 21.18 -4.49 -8.90
C SER A 163 21.97 -5.36 -9.87
N ASP A 164 21.71 -5.24 -11.17
CA ASP A 164 22.45 -5.98 -12.20
C ASP A 164 23.93 -5.58 -12.21
N GLY A 165 24.22 -4.29 -12.04
CA GLY A 165 25.59 -3.78 -11.99
C GLY A 165 26.37 -4.17 -10.72
N VAL A 166 25.71 -4.23 -9.56
CA VAL A 166 26.38 -4.41 -8.25
C VAL A 166 26.30 -5.83 -7.72
N PHE A 167 25.14 -6.47 -7.87
CA PHE A 167 24.87 -7.81 -7.35
C PHE A 167 24.94 -8.89 -8.44
N GLY A 168 25.05 -8.50 -9.72
CA GLY A 168 25.06 -9.44 -10.84
C GLY A 168 23.73 -10.16 -11.01
N SER A 169 22.62 -9.50 -10.64
CA SER A 169 21.29 -9.98 -11.00
C SER A 169 21.03 -9.84 -12.51
N ALA A 170 19.83 -10.23 -12.93
CA ALA A 170 19.33 -10.04 -14.28
C ALA A 170 17.88 -9.54 -14.22
N LEU A 171 17.65 -8.48 -13.46
CA LEU A 171 16.33 -7.87 -13.29
C LEU A 171 15.99 -6.99 -14.49
N GLN A 172 16.93 -6.18 -14.96
CA GLN A 172 16.69 -5.26 -16.07
C GLN A 172 16.86 -6.00 -17.41
N GLU A 173 15.81 -6.69 -17.86
CA GLU A 173 15.86 -7.60 -19.01
C GLU A 173 16.26 -6.90 -20.32
N SER A 174 15.63 -5.77 -20.63
CA SER A 174 15.92 -4.98 -21.83
C SER A 174 15.38 -3.55 -21.75
N ASN A 175 15.84 -2.67 -22.63
CA ASN A 175 15.30 -1.31 -22.70
C ASN A 175 13.80 -1.27 -23.07
N ASP A 176 13.34 -2.20 -23.91
CA ASP A 176 11.92 -2.27 -24.28
C ASP A 176 11.05 -2.73 -23.11
N ASP A 177 11.63 -3.55 -22.22
CA ASP A 177 10.99 -4.01 -21.00
C ASP A 177 10.84 -2.86 -20.01
N THR A 178 11.95 -2.25 -19.59
CA THR A 178 11.99 -1.05 -18.74
C THR A 178 11.04 0.07 -19.20
N VAL A 179 10.98 0.36 -20.51
CA VAL A 179 10.06 1.37 -21.04
C VAL A 179 8.60 0.91 -20.95
N GLY A 180 8.34 -0.38 -21.18
CA GLY A 180 7.04 -1.00 -20.99
C GLY A 180 6.58 -0.94 -19.54
N ASP A 181 7.47 -1.22 -18.60
CA ASP A 181 7.19 -1.25 -17.17
C ASP A 181 6.91 0.15 -16.62
N LEU A 182 7.72 1.15 -16.98
CA LEU A 182 7.43 2.55 -16.69
C LEU A 182 6.08 3.02 -17.27
N ALA A 183 5.69 2.51 -18.44
CA ALA A 183 4.39 2.82 -19.02
C ALA A 183 3.26 2.19 -18.20
N MET A 184 3.42 0.94 -17.76
CA MET A 184 2.47 0.26 -16.87
C MET A 184 2.38 0.95 -15.51
N ASP A 185 3.51 1.43 -14.97
CA ASP A 185 3.57 2.20 -13.73
C ASP A 185 2.77 3.49 -13.83
N CYS A 186 2.95 4.23 -14.92
CA CYS A 186 2.20 5.44 -15.20
C CYS A 186 0.69 5.17 -15.31
N LEU A 187 0.29 4.08 -15.98
CA LEU A 187 -1.12 3.70 -16.10
C LEU A 187 -1.73 3.32 -14.74
N GLY A 188 -0.99 2.55 -13.93
CA GLY A 188 -1.39 2.21 -12.58
C GLY A 188 -1.55 3.47 -11.71
N ALA A 189 -0.54 4.34 -11.72
CA ALA A 189 -0.54 5.61 -10.98
C ALA A 189 -1.70 6.53 -11.39
N LEU A 190 -2.04 6.58 -12.68
CA LEU A 190 -3.20 7.32 -13.17
C LEU A 190 -4.52 6.75 -12.63
N GLY A 191 -4.64 5.43 -12.57
CA GLY A 191 -5.79 4.76 -11.93
C GLY A 191 -5.88 5.11 -10.43
N ALA A 192 -4.76 5.06 -9.71
CA ALA A 192 -4.68 5.42 -8.30
C ALA A 192 -5.09 6.88 -8.05
N ALA A 193 -4.65 7.80 -8.91
CA ALA A 193 -5.03 9.21 -8.87
C ALA A 193 -6.55 9.38 -9.03
N GLY A 194 -7.16 8.68 -9.98
CA GLY A 194 -8.62 8.65 -10.15
C GLY A 194 -9.34 8.13 -8.90
N LEU A 195 -8.88 7.03 -8.32
CA LEU A 195 -9.45 6.46 -7.10
C LEU A 195 -9.39 7.42 -5.91
N LEU A 196 -8.26 8.12 -5.72
CA LEU A 196 -8.10 9.09 -4.63
C LEU A 196 -8.92 10.37 -4.85
N VAL A 197 -9.08 10.83 -6.08
CA VAL A 197 -10.03 11.91 -6.38
C VAL A 197 -11.46 11.48 -6.07
N LEU A 198 -11.86 10.27 -6.45
CA LEU A 198 -13.20 9.74 -6.11
C LEU A 198 -13.41 9.55 -4.61
N TRP A 199 -12.36 9.20 -3.85
CA TRP A 199 -12.37 9.17 -2.40
C TRP A 199 -12.61 10.57 -1.82
N THR A 200 -11.88 11.55 -2.35
CA THR A 200 -11.97 12.96 -1.95
C THR A 200 -13.33 13.58 -2.25
N VAL A 201 -13.89 13.35 -3.43
CA VAL A 201 -15.22 13.86 -3.83
C VAL A 201 -16.33 13.33 -2.92
N ARG A 202 -16.13 12.15 -2.30
CA ARG A 202 -17.03 11.61 -1.27
C ARG A 202 -16.84 12.23 0.13
N GLY A 203 -15.98 13.24 0.25
CA GLY A 203 -15.66 13.93 1.50
C GLY A 203 -14.79 13.10 2.45
N TRP A 204 -14.11 12.08 1.94
CA TRP A 204 -13.26 11.21 2.76
C TRP A 204 -11.82 11.74 2.80
N GLY A 205 -11.23 11.77 3.99
CA GLY A 205 -9.88 12.29 4.23
C GLY A 205 -8.83 11.22 4.46
N SER A 206 -7.69 11.62 5.03
CA SER A 206 -6.58 10.71 5.39
C SER A 206 -6.87 9.90 6.66
N VAL A 207 -7.88 10.29 7.44
CA VAL A 207 -8.28 9.59 8.67
C VAL A 207 -9.67 8.97 8.51
N ARG A 208 -9.77 7.65 8.72
CA ARG A 208 -11.05 7.00 9.02
C ARG A 208 -10.87 5.78 9.94
N ARG A 209 -11.05 5.96 11.24
CA ARG A 209 -11.32 4.88 12.21
C ARG A 209 -12.50 5.25 13.09
N VAL A 210 -13.57 4.46 13.04
CA VAL A 210 -14.47 4.20 14.19
C VAL A 210 -15.08 2.81 14.01
N PRO A 211 -14.83 1.87 14.94
CA PRO A 211 -15.78 1.60 16.02
C PRO A 211 -15.32 2.18 17.37
N GLY A 212 -16.21 2.81 18.14
CA GLY A 212 -15.97 3.16 19.55
C GLY A 212 -15.45 4.57 19.89
N SER A 213 -15.47 5.55 18.96
CA SER A 213 -14.90 6.89 19.18
C SER A 213 -15.71 7.85 20.08
N MET A 214 -16.58 7.33 20.94
CA MET A 214 -17.06 8.07 22.11
C MET A 214 -16.35 7.54 23.36
N ARG A 215 -15.01 7.62 23.37
CA ARG A 215 -14.22 7.69 24.60
C ARG A 215 -13.13 8.74 24.40
N GLU A 216 -13.44 9.92 24.90
CA GLU A 216 -12.49 10.89 25.44
C GLU A 216 -11.64 11.66 24.42
N ALA A 217 -12.29 12.64 23.77
CA ALA A 217 -11.66 13.91 23.46
C ALA A 217 -11.92 14.88 24.63
N HIS A 218 -11.41 14.54 25.81
CA HIS A 218 -11.24 15.42 26.97
C HIS A 218 -10.19 14.76 27.86
N ASP A 219 -8.96 15.26 27.78
CA ASP A 219 -8.14 15.70 28.91
C ASP A 219 -6.96 16.52 28.36
#